data_AF-A0A177WG18-F1
#
_entry.id   AF-A0A177WG18-F1
#
_cell.length_a   1.000
_cell.length_b   1.000
_cell.length_c   1.000
_cell.angle_alpha   90.00
_cell.angle_beta   90.00
_cell.angle_gamma   90.00
#
_symmetry.space_group_name_H-M   'P 1'
#
loop_
_entity.id
_entity.type
_entity.pdbx_description
1 polymer ?
#
loop_
_entity_poly.entity_id
_entity_poly.type
_entity_poly.pdbx_seq_one_letter_code
_entity_poly.pdbx_strand_id
1 'polypeptide(L)'
;MLELEVNLCTKIESSPELLPLFFNIPKESNSASTFGLLDHVMKYVHSDKANGDRARTACPILFALASEGDDLEAFILKHDYPLMLVVGLSGLYAQLPTVMPDADRMLDIESSLAARRVFNTDLQSFLDYVLFLQKILYTCSSKKISQRILYNVQTIFLSTVLAASINSCSDFDGTTLTTLFYIQQLVTLIDEPHLSEIFVKLLISSEDDDDIIRSSDDEMRLGIRDILISKLNSLSEEVVTSTLLLFYTLMRDHPTYSFKLLFEKLPREQPVVDRMALDHDVDIQQHLQLVARYFALLPRDSGKQASLDAYIYDAEAGFSSLRARAQSDRIDLEDLFQSKPDPVSSNANEAFVLTSPVRVVSNGSTIAPQSKESFREQATRVRTDPTLYKIMTKFENLFSHSMKINVAMTGVLQQLVMSPYPVLYASVVDGDATLSDPETIAPSFYHVITKLMGEIDERRESLPGFDIKLAACKAKMLESEKSGNDSEWSKHEERLNGQRLSDATGRYFGDLDLDQEFLKNVVVLEEFIKELLAVIVTRVVFT
;
A
#
# COMPACT_ATOMS: atom_id res chain seq x y z
N MET A 1 -35.71 -5.51 17.45
CA MET A 1 -36.16 -4.15 17.07
C MET A 1 -35.39 -3.65 15.84
N LEU A 2 -34.05 -3.53 15.89
CA LEU A 2 -33.24 -3.12 14.72
C LEU A 2 -33.36 -4.02 13.48
N GLU A 3 -33.65 -5.31 13.64
CA GLU A 3 -33.94 -6.21 12.50
C GLU A 3 -35.20 -5.78 11.71
N LEU A 4 -36.22 -5.28 12.42
CA LEU A 4 -37.40 -4.71 11.77
C LEU A 4 -37.01 -3.42 11.02
N GLU A 5 -36.10 -2.63 11.56
CA GLU A 5 -35.65 -1.38 10.95
C GLU A 5 -34.86 -1.61 9.67
N VAL A 6 -34.00 -2.63 9.61
CA VAL A 6 -33.35 -3.06 8.36
C VAL A 6 -34.41 -3.46 7.32
N ASN A 7 -35.42 -4.25 7.70
CA ASN A 7 -36.51 -4.63 6.81
C ASN A 7 -37.35 -3.43 6.36
N LEU A 8 -37.57 -2.43 7.24
CA LEU A 8 -38.24 -1.19 6.87
C LEU A 8 -37.40 -0.38 5.88
N CYS A 9 -36.09 -0.23 6.13
CA CYS A 9 -35.19 0.51 5.23
C CYS A 9 -35.18 -0.11 3.82
N THR A 10 -35.04 -1.43 3.71
CA THR A 10 -35.08 -2.12 2.40
C THR A 10 -36.43 -1.98 1.68
N LYS A 11 -37.54 -1.87 2.44
CA LYS A 11 -38.86 -1.57 1.86
C LYS A 11 -38.99 -0.12 1.40
N ILE A 12 -38.46 0.84 2.15
CA ILE A 12 -38.42 2.25 1.75
C ILE A 12 -37.52 2.41 0.51
N GLU A 13 -36.40 1.70 0.44
CA GLU A 13 -35.53 1.65 -0.74
C GLU A 13 -36.28 1.16 -1.99
N SER A 14 -37.06 0.08 -1.84
CA SER A 14 -37.92 -0.44 -2.92
C SER A 14 -39.10 0.46 -3.25
N SER A 15 -39.50 1.37 -2.36
CA SER A 15 -40.68 2.22 -2.49
C SER A 15 -40.46 3.57 -1.77
N PRO A 16 -39.69 4.49 -2.38
CA PRO A 16 -39.30 5.76 -1.75
C PRO A 16 -40.47 6.67 -1.36
N GLU A 17 -41.65 6.46 -1.96
CA GLU A 17 -42.91 7.15 -1.62
C GLU A 17 -43.34 6.96 -0.16
N LEU A 18 -42.82 5.94 0.53
CA LEU A 18 -43.08 5.69 1.95
C LEU A 18 -42.28 6.61 2.87
N LEU A 19 -41.20 7.24 2.39
CA LEU A 19 -40.29 8.04 3.20
C LEU A 19 -41.00 9.17 3.99
N PRO A 20 -41.95 9.94 3.42
CA PRO A 20 -42.64 11.00 4.15
C PRO A 20 -43.44 10.50 5.36
N LEU A 21 -43.86 9.21 5.39
CA LEU A 21 -44.59 8.63 6.52
C LEU A 21 -43.76 8.57 7.81
N PHE A 22 -42.44 8.62 7.67
CA PHE A 22 -41.51 8.55 8.80
C PHE A 22 -41.03 9.93 9.26
N PHE A 23 -41.40 11.00 8.55
CA PHE A 23 -41.17 12.37 8.98
C PHE A 23 -42.33 12.87 9.83
N ASN A 24 -42.06 13.22 11.09
CA ASN A 24 -42.99 14.05 11.86
C ASN A 24 -42.60 15.51 11.68
N ILE A 25 -43.41 16.24 10.92
CA ILE A 25 -43.36 17.70 10.83
C ILE A 25 -44.19 18.26 11.99
N PRO A 26 -43.59 18.91 12.98
CA PRO A 26 -44.33 19.41 14.13
C PRO A 26 -45.26 20.56 13.72
N LYS A 27 -46.45 20.62 14.34
CA LYS A 27 -47.44 21.67 14.09
C LYS A 27 -47.07 23.03 14.72
N GLU A 28 -46.07 23.05 15.60
CA GLU A 28 -45.61 24.25 16.31
C GLU A 28 -44.24 24.69 15.79
N SER A 29 -44.07 25.98 15.51
CA SER A 29 -42.88 26.57 14.88
C SER A 29 -41.55 26.39 15.63
N ASN A 30 -41.59 25.87 16.87
CA ASN A 30 -40.43 25.73 17.74
C ASN A 30 -39.95 24.28 17.94
N SER A 31 -40.62 23.28 17.38
CA SER A 31 -40.15 21.88 17.48
C SER A 31 -39.40 21.46 16.22
N ALA A 32 -38.27 20.75 16.40
CA ALA A 32 -37.52 20.19 15.29
C ALA A 32 -38.32 19.07 14.64
N SER A 33 -38.23 18.94 13.31
CA SER A 33 -38.65 17.73 12.62
C SER A 33 -37.97 16.52 13.27
N THR A 34 -38.65 15.38 13.29
CA THR A 34 -38.06 14.12 13.78
C THR A 34 -38.21 13.06 12.72
N PHE A 35 -37.16 12.26 12.55
CA PHE A 35 -37.19 11.07 11.72
C PHE A 35 -36.83 9.88 12.61
N GLY A 36 -37.82 9.36 13.31
CA GLY A 36 -37.61 8.39 14.40
C GLY A 36 -36.83 7.13 14.00
N LEU A 37 -36.99 6.68 12.74
CA LEU A 37 -36.23 5.55 12.20
C LEU A 37 -34.74 5.88 12.06
N LEU A 38 -34.39 7.00 11.40
CA LEU A 38 -33.00 7.43 11.26
C LEU A 38 -32.37 7.78 12.61
N ASP A 39 -33.11 8.48 13.47
CA ASP A 39 -32.69 8.80 14.84
C ASP A 39 -32.35 7.54 15.65
N HIS A 40 -33.13 6.47 15.50
CA HIS A 40 -32.87 5.22 16.20
C HIS A 40 -31.69 4.47 15.60
N VAL A 41 -31.60 4.36 14.27
CA VAL A 41 -30.45 3.75 13.59
C VAL A 41 -29.14 4.44 13.99
N MET A 42 -29.10 5.77 13.96
CA MET A 42 -27.91 6.56 14.30
C MET A 42 -27.48 6.42 15.77
N LYS A 43 -28.35 6.01 16.69
CA LYS A 43 -27.94 5.72 18.08
C LYS A 43 -27.06 4.48 18.21
N TYR A 44 -27.16 3.55 17.26
CA TYR A 44 -26.48 2.25 17.35
C TYR A 44 -25.33 2.09 16.35
N VAL A 45 -25.10 3.01 15.42
CA VAL A 45 -24.01 2.87 14.43
C VAL A 45 -22.62 2.69 15.06
N HIS A 46 -22.42 3.22 16.28
CA HIS A 46 -21.17 3.10 17.05
C HIS A 46 -21.17 1.94 18.07
N SER A 47 -22.25 1.16 18.17
CA SER A 47 -22.35 0.10 19.16
C SER A 47 -21.65 -1.16 18.70
N ASP A 48 -20.68 -1.66 19.46
CA ASP A 48 -20.15 -3.01 19.24
C ASP A 48 -21.25 -4.05 19.53
N LYS A 49 -21.44 -5.03 18.62
CA LYS A 49 -22.41 -6.17 18.60
C LYS A 49 -23.39 -6.10 17.43
N ALA A 50 -24.19 -7.16 17.31
CA ALA A 50 -25.25 -7.34 16.31
C ALA A 50 -26.22 -6.15 16.12
N ASN A 51 -26.38 -5.29 17.13
CA ASN A 51 -27.18 -4.06 16.97
C ASN A 51 -26.47 -3.01 16.12
N GLY A 52 -25.15 -2.82 16.30
CA GLY A 52 -24.36 -1.95 15.44
C GLY A 52 -24.25 -2.49 14.03
N ASP A 53 -24.11 -3.80 13.83
CA ASP A 53 -24.07 -4.40 12.49
C ASP A 53 -25.35 -4.14 11.72
N ARG A 54 -26.50 -4.31 12.38
CA ARG A 54 -27.82 -3.98 11.82
C ARG A 54 -27.96 -2.49 11.53
N ALA A 55 -27.50 -1.62 12.43
CA ALA A 55 -27.53 -0.17 12.23
C ALA A 55 -26.64 0.27 11.05
N ARG A 56 -25.42 -0.27 10.95
CA ARG A 56 -24.47 -0.05 9.84
C ARG A 56 -24.97 -0.64 8.52
N THR A 57 -25.86 -1.63 8.57
CA THR A 57 -26.56 -2.16 7.39
C THR A 57 -27.71 -1.24 6.95
N ALA A 58 -28.50 -0.72 7.89
CA ALA A 58 -29.66 0.14 7.61
C ALA A 58 -29.28 1.58 7.22
N CYS A 59 -28.25 2.14 7.85
CA CYS A 59 -27.87 3.55 7.71
C CYS A 59 -27.52 3.95 6.25
N PRO A 60 -26.70 3.20 5.49
CA PRO A 60 -26.39 3.55 4.10
C PRO A 60 -27.63 3.60 3.20
N ILE A 61 -28.63 2.75 3.46
CA ILE A 61 -29.91 2.76 2.73
C ILE A 61 -30.64 4.08 2.95
N LEU A 62 -30.73 4.55 4.20
CA LEU A 62 -31.39 5.82 4.52
C LEU A 62 -30.62 7.02 3.95
N PHE A 63 -29.29 7.00 3.97
CA PHE A 63 -28.46 8.04 3.35
C PHE A 63 -28.54 8.04 1.82
N ALA A 64 -28.77 6.88 1.19
CA ALA A 64 -28.94 6.75 -0.26
C ALA A 64 -30.21 7.44 -0.77
N LEU A 65 -31.26 7.47 0.06
CA LEU A 65 -32.54 8.12 -0.25
C LEU A 65 -32.46 9.65 -0.25
N ALA A 66 -31.44 10.24 0.37
CA ALA A 66 -31.27 11.69 0.43
C ALA A 66 -30.82 12.23 -0.93
N SER A 67 -31.70 13.00 -1.57
CA SER A 67 -31.48 13.65 -2.86
C SER A 67 -31.13 15.12 -2.69
N GLU A 68 -30.44 15.71 -3.67
CA GLU A 68 -30.04 17.12 -3.60
C GLU A 68 -31.26 18.04 -3.45
N GLY A 69 -31.31 18.82 -2.36
CA GLY A 69 -32.35 19.80 -2.08
C GLY A 69 -33.64 19.27 -1.45
N ASP A 70 -33.71 17.99 -1.06
CA ASP A 70 -34.88 17.43 -0.38
C ASP A 70 -34.87 17.65 1.15
N ASP A 71 -36.01 17.36 1.78
CA ASP A 71 -36.19 17.52 3.23
C ASP A 71 -35.27 16.57 4.03
N LEU A 72 -34.89 15.43 3.46
CA LEU A 72 -34.02 14.45 4.11
C LEU A 72 -32.55 14.89 4.12
N GLU A 73 -32.05 15.47 3.03
CA GLU A 73 -30.75 16.13 2.95
C GLU A 73 -30.67 17.24 4.00
N ALA A 74 -31.67 18.11 4.05
CA ALA A 74 -31.74 19.20 5.02
C ALA A 74 -31.79 18.68 6.47
N PHE A 75 -32.56 17.62 6.72
CA PHE A 75 -32.64 16.97 8.03
C PHE A 75 -31.31 16.38 8.47
N ILE A 76 -30.65 15.59 7.60
CA ILE A 76 -29.36 14.94 7.89
C ILE A 76 -28.28 15.97 8.23
N LEU A 77 -28.20 17.04 7.43
CA LEU A 77 -27.22 18.10 7.64
C LEU A 77 -27.52 18.92 8.89
N LYS A 78 -28.79 19.20 9.20
CA LYS A 78 -29.20 19.96 10.39
C LYS A 78 -28.93 19.22 11.70
N HIS A 79 -29.00 17.88 11.68
CA HIS A 79 -28.73 17.04 12.86
C HIS A 79 -27.27 16.62 13.01
N ASP A 80 -26.36 17.08 12.16
CA ASP A 80 -24.94 16.76 12.23
C ASP A 80 -24.63 15.25 12.22
N TYR A 81 -25.47 14.41 11.61
CA TYR A 81 -25.14 12.98 11.46
C TYR A 81 -23.83 12.74 10.70
N PRO A 82 -23.48 13.50 9.64
CA PRO A 82 -22.15 13.40 9.02
C PRO A 82 -20.99 13.61 10.00
N LEU A 83 -21.16 14.46 11.01
CA LEU A 83 -20.16 14.67 12.05
C LEU A 83 -20.14 13.50 13.04
N MET A 84 -21.30 13.04 13.49
CA MET A 84 -21.40 11.89 14.39
C MET A 84 -20.72 10.65 13.80
N LEU A 85 -20.92 10.37 12.51
CA LEU A 85 -20.27 9.25 11.82
C LEU A 85 -18.75 9.29 11.96
N VAL A 86 -18.13 10.47 11.79
CA VAL A 86 -16.68 10.64 11.87
C VAL A 86 -16.19 10.66 13.31
N VAL A 87 -16.93 11.25 14.25
CA VAL A 87 -16.59 11.17 15.68
C VAL A 87 -16.56 9.72 16.15
N GLY A 88 -17.48 8.88 15.65
CA GLY A 88 -17.46 7.44 15.86
C GLY A 88 -16.21 6.75 15.33
N LEU A 89 -15.83 7.05 14.09
CA LEU A 89 -14.60 6.54 13.47
C LEU A 89 -13.37 6.88 14.32
N SER A 90 -13.23 8.16 14.68
CA SER A 90 -12.14 8.64 15.53
C SER A 90 -12.14 8.01 16.92
N GLY A 91 -13.33 7.77 17.49
CA GLY A 91 -13.48 7.11 18.78
C GLY A 91 -13.01 5.65 18.75
N LEU A 92 -13.36 4.90 17.70
CA LEU A 92 -12.90 3.52 17.51
C LEU A 92 -11.39 3.44 17.28
N TYR A 93 -10.81 4.35 16.47
CA TYR A 93 -9.35 4.41 16.31
C TYR A 93 -8.64 4.73 17.64
N ALA A 94 -9.17 5.65 18.43
CA ALA A 94 -8.58 6.05 19.71
C ALA A 94 -8.64 4.94 20.79
N GLN A 95 -9.47 3.92 20.60
CA GLN A 95 -9.49 2.73 21.46
C GLN A 95 -8.39 1.73 21.11
N LEU A 96 -7.84 1.80 19.89
CA LEU A 96 -6.74 0.92 19.50
C LEU A 96 -5.49 1.23 20.32
N PRO A 97 -4.72 0.20 20.72
CA PRO A 97 -3.52 0.40 21.51
C PRO A 97 -2.45 1.13 20.69
N THR A 98 -1.70 2.01 21.35
CA THR A 98 -0.58 2.74 20.72
C THR A 98 0.66 1.87 20.51
N VAL A 99 0.73 0.73 21.20
CA VAL A 99 1.78 -0.28 21.09
C VAL A 99 1.13 -1.65 20.99
N MET A 100 1.53 -2.44 19.98
CA MET A 100 1.04 -3.80 19.79
C MET A 100 1.24 -4.67 21.04
N PRO A 101 0.25 -5.51 21.42
CA PRO A 101 0.34 -6.36 22.62
C PRO A 101 1.59 -7.23 22.68
N ASP A 102 2.09 -7.68 21.53
CA ASP A 102 3.25 -8.56 21.44
C ASP A 102 4.60 -7.85 21.66
N ALA A 103 4.61 -6.51 21.63
CA ALA A 103 5.80 -5.73 21.96
C ALA A 103 6.01 -5.62 23.48
N ASP A 104 4.99 -5.92 24.29
CA ASP A 104 5.08 -5.90 25.75
C ASP A 104 5.61 -7.23 26.31
N ARG A 105 6.94 -7.33 26.38
CA ARG A 105 7.69 -8.53 26.81
C ARG A 105 7.49 -8.90 28.29
N MET A 106 6.68 -8.15 29.04
CA MET A 106 6.45 -8.38 30.47
C MET A 106 5.21 -9.24 30.76
N LEU A 107 4.40 -9.56 29.76
CA LEU A 107 3.19 -10.37 29.91
C LEU A 107 3.50 -11.87 29.86
N ASP A 108 2.74 -12.67 30.62
CA ASP A 108 2.76 -14.12 30.46
C ASP A 108 2.00 -14.52 29.16
N ILE A 109 2.20 -15.78 28.72
CA ILE A 109 1.67 -16.28 27.45
C ILE A 109 0.13 -16.18 27.42
N GLU A 110 -0.55 -16.51 28.51
CA GLU A 110 -2.02 -16.45 28.59
C GLU A 110 -2.55 -15.01 28.50
N SER A 111 -1.91 -14.07 29.19
CA SER A 111 -2.28 -12.64 29.16
C SER A 111 -1.99 -12.02 27.80
N SER A 112 -0.88 -12.40 27.16
CA SER A 112 -0.55 -11.97 25.79
C SER A 112 -1.61 -12.43 24.79
N LEU A 113 -2.00 -13.71 24.84
CA LEU A 113 -3.07 -14.25 23.98
C LEU A 113 -4.43 -13.57 24.23
N ALA A 114 -4.77 -13.27 25.49
CA ALA A 114 -5.99 -12.55 25.82
C ALA A 114 -5.97 -11.12 25.29
N ALA A 115 -4.87 -10.39 25.49
CA ALA A 115 -4.68 -9.03 24.97
C ALA A 115 -4.74 -9.01 23.43
N ARG A 116 -4.17 -10.02 22.77
CA ARG A 116 -4.21 -10.19 21.32
C ARG A 116 -5.63 -10.39 20.78
N ARG A 117 -6.46 -11.19 21.47
CA ARG A 117 -7.86 -11.38 21.07
C ARG A 117 -8.68 -10.09 21.18
N VAL A 118 -8.49 -9.34 22.26
CA VAL A 118 -9.15 -8.04 22.45
C VAL A 118 -8.71 -7.08 21.35
N PHE A 119 -7.40 -6.95 21.14
CA PHE A 119 -6.82 -6.13 20.07
C PHE A 119 -7.40 -6.47 18.68
N ASN A 120 -7.43 -7.76 18.30
CA ASN A 120 -7.96 -8.17 17.00
C ASN A 120 -9.45 -7.85 16.86
N THR A 121 -10.22 -7.96 17.95
CA THR A 121 -11.65 -7.62 17.95
C THR A 121 -11.85 -6.11 17.75
N ASP A 122 -11.10 -5.29 18.49
CA ASP A 122 -11.18 -3.83 18.41
C ASP A 122 -10.73 -3.32 17.04
N LEU A 123 -9.64 -3.89 16.50
CA LEU A 123 -9.17 -3.62 15.15
C LEU A 123 -10.23 -3.97 14.10
N GLN A 124 -10.86 -5.15 14.19
CA GLN A 124 -11.91 -5.53 13.26
C GLN A 124 -13.11 -4.59 13.34
N SER A 125 -13.55 -4.22 14.55
CA SER A 125 -14.62 -3.23 14.73
C SER A 125 -14.30 -1.90 14.05
N PHE A 126 -13.06 -1.42 14.17
CA PHE A 126 -12.59 -0.22 13.50
C PHE A 126 -12.61 -0.37 11.97
N LEU A 127 -12.04 -1.45 11.41
CA LEU A 127 -12.02 -1.69 9.97
C LEU A 127 -13.43 -1.85 9.38
N ASP A 128 -14.31 -2.58 10.05
CA ASP A 128 -15.73 -2.71 9.66
C ASP A 128 -16.44 -1.34 9.65
N TYR A 129 -16.06 -0.45 10.57
CA TYR A 129 -16.60 0.90 10.60
C TYR A 129 -16.10 1.77 9.44
N VAL A 130 -14.83 1.61 9.03
CA VAL A 130 -14.30 2.26 7.81
C VAL A 130 -15.06 1.77 6.58
N LEU A 131 -15.27 0.47 6.42
CA LEU A 131 -16.08 -0.11 5.33
C LEU A 131 -17.51 0.43 5.32
N PHE A 132 -18.13 0.53 6.50
CA PHE A 132 -19.44 1.14 6.66
C PHE A 132 -19.47 2.60 6.17
N LEU A 133 -18.46 3.40 6.53
CA LEU A 133 -18.39 4.80 6.09
C LEU A 133 -18.21 4.90 4.57
N GLN A 134 -17.35 4.06 3.98
CA GLN A 134 -17.20 3.96 2.52
C GLN A 134 -18.50 3.61 1.84
N LYS A 135 -19.26 2.65 2.40
CA LYS A 135 -20.57 2.28 1.87
C LYS A 135 -21.53 3.47 1.81
N ILE A 136 -21.56 4.33 2.84
CA ILE A 136 -22.35 5.56 2.79
C ILE A 136 -21.89 6.48 1.65
N LEU A 137 -20.58 6.67 1.49
CA LEU A 137 -20.03 7.54 0.44
C LEU A 137 -20.36 7.02 -0.97
N TYR A 138 -20.35 5.71 -1.19
CA TYR A 138 -20.76 5.10 -2.46
C TYR A 138 -22.26 5.21 -2.74
N THR A 139 -23.11 5.07 -1.73
CA THR A 139 -24.56 5.00 -1.92
C THR A 139 -25.26 6.35 -1.83
N CYS A 140 -24.65 7.35 -1.17
CA CYS A 140 -25.29 8.65 -0.95
C CYS A 140 -25.35 9.48 -2.25
N SER A 141 -26.57 9.82 -2.65
CA SER A 141 -26.81 10.63 -3.86
C SER A 141 -26.53 12.13 -3.63
N SER A 142 -26.67 12.63 -2.40
CA SER A 142 -26.41 14.03 -2.05
C SER A 142 -24.91 14.32 -1.96
N LYS A 143 -24.42 15.17 -2.88
CA LYS A 143 -23.03 15.65 -2.86
C LYS A 143 -22.71 16.46 -1.60
N LYS A 144 -23.68 17.21 -1.06
CA LYS A 144 -23.46 18.04 0.14
C LYS A 144 -23.20 17.18 1.37
N ILE A 145 -23.95 16.08 1.52
CA ILE A 145 -23.73 15.12 2.62
C ILE A 145 -22.37 14.46 2.47
N SER A 146 -22.06 13.90 1.29
CA SER A 146 -20.76 13.24 1.06
C SER A 146 -19.59 14.20 1.27
N GLN A 147 -19.66 15.44 0.77
CA GLN A 147 -18.66 16.48 1.02
C GLN A 147 -18.52 16.82 2.51
N ARG A 148 -19.62 16.88 3.27
CA ARG A 148 -19.55 17.12 4.71
C ARG A 148 -18.88 15.95 5.44
N ILE A 149 -19.18 14.71 5.07
CA ILE A 149 -18.52 13.51 5.63
C ILE A 149 -17.01 13.58 5.33
N LEU A 150 -16.62 13.76 4.07
CA LEU A 150 -15.22 13.82 3.64
C LEU A 150 -14.46 14.96 4.34
N TYR A 151 -15.06 16.14 4.44
CA TYR A 151 -14.46 17.28 5.17
C TYR A 151 -14.24 16.95 6.64
N ASN A 152 -15.23 16.33 7.30
CA ASN A 152 -15.10 15.93 8.69
C ASN A 152 -14.02 14.84 8.85
N VAL A 153 -13.95 13.85 7.95
CA VAL A 153 -12.89 12.83 7.96
C VAL A 153 -11.53 13.48 7.83
N GLN A 154 -11.35 14.38 6.86
CA GLN A 154 -10.10 15.08 6.64
C GLN A 154 -9.67 15.88 7.87
N THR A 155 -10.57 16.69 8.43
CA THR A 155 -10.21 17.61 9.51
C THR A 155 -10.11 16.94 10.89
N ILE A 156 -11.07 16.08 11.23
CA ILE A 156 -11.22 15.50 12.57
C ILE A 156 -10.46 14.20 12.71
N PHE A 157 -10.54 13.30 11.73
CA PHE A 157 -9.85 12.02 11.81
C PHE A 157 -8.41 12.12 11.30
N LEU A 158 -8.23 12.53 10.04
CA LEU A 158 -6.93 12.52 9.38
C LEU A 158 -5.96 13.56 9.94
N SER A 159 -6.31 14.85 9.87
CA SER A 159 -5.43 15.95 10.28
C SER A 159 -5.27 16.10 11.79
N THR A 160 -6.20 15.56 12.60
CA THR A 160 -6.13 15.69 14.06
C THR A 160 -5.68 14.39 14.73
N VAL A 161 -6.41 13.29 14.54
CA VAL A 161 -6.15 12.04 15.28
C VAL A 161 -5.00 11.24 14.66
N LEU A 162 -5.08 10.95 13.36
CA LEU A 162 -4.08 10.12 12.68
C LEU A 162 -2.74 10.88 12.55
N ALA A 163 -2.77 12.15 12.14
CA ALA A 163 -1.58 12.97 12.06
C ALA A 163 -0.88 13.09 13.42
N ALA A 164 -1.61 13.26 14.54
CA ALA A 164 -0.99 13.27 15.86
C ALA A 164 -0.29 11.94 16.18
N SER A 165 -0.93 10.81 15.87
CA SER A 165 -0.37 9.46 16.05
C SER A 165 0.91 9.22 15.24
N ILE A 166 1.01 9.79 14.03
CA ILE A 166 2.24 9.75 13.21
C ILE A 166 3.32 10.66 13.81
N ASN A 167 2.95 11.88 14.20
CA ASN A 167 3.91 12.85 14.73
C ASN A 167 4.47 12.47 16.11
N SER A 168 3.73 11.70 16.91
CA SER A 168 4.15 11.29 18.25
C SER A 168 4.92 9.97 18.30
N CYS A 169 5.10 9.27 17.18
CA CYS A 169 5.66 7.92 17.19
C CYS A 169 7.21 7.90 17.25
N SER A 170 7.74 6.91 17.96
CA SER A 170 9.16 6.65 18.17
C SER A 170 9.58 5.29 17.59
N ASP A 171 10.78 5.26 17.03
CA ASP A 171 11.36 4.05 16.43
C ASP A 171 11.79 3.01 17.48
N PHE A 172 11.83 3.40 18.76
CA PHE A 172 12.44 2.60 19.83
C PHE A 172 11.42 1.93 20.79
N ASP A 173 10.16 2.36 20.79
CA ASP A 173 9.13 1.89 21.74
C ASP A 173 8.01 1.08 21.07
N GLY A 174 8.13 0.80 19.77
CA GLY A 174 7.13 0.04 19.00
C GLY A 174 5.91 0.86 18.54
N THR A 175 5.81 2.14 18.92
CA THR A 175 4.70 3.00 18.48
C THR A 175 4.75 3.26 16.97
N THR A 176 5.94 3.48 16.38
CA THR A 176 6.06 3.64 14.92
C THR A 176 5.58 2.41 14.16
N LEU A 177 5.93 1.21 14.61
CA LEU A 177 5.48 -0.04 13.97
C LEU A 177 3.96 -0.20 14.04
N THR A 178 3.39 0.11 15.20
CA THR A 178 1.95 0.02 15.46
C THR A 178 1.18 1.04 14.60
N THR A 179 1.63 2.29 14.54
CA THR A 179 1.04 3.32 13.68
C THR A 179 1.16 2.96 12.20
N LEU A 180 2.33 2.50 11.73
CA LEU A 180 2.52 2.04 10.35
C LEU A 180 1.66 0.81 10.03
N PHE A 181 1.35 -0.03 11.01
CA PHE A 181 0.42 -1.15 10.84
C PHE A 181 -1.01 -0.65 10.61
N TYR A 182 -1.52 0.26 11.44
CA TYR A 182 -2.87 0.80 11.24
C TYR A 182 -3.01 1.55 9.91
N ILE A 183 -2.00 2.34 9.53
CA ILE A 183 -1.99 3.03 8.23
C ILE A 183 -2.00 2.01 7.09
N GLN A 184 -1.22 0.93 7.19
CA GLN A 184 -1.21 -0.14 6.20
C GLN A 184 -2.60 -0.79 6.02
N GLN A 185 -3.29 -1.08 7.12
CA GLN A 185 -4.66 -1.59 7.06
C GLN A 185 -5.61 -0.59 6.40
N LEU A 186 -5.47 0.70 6.69
CA LEU A 186 -6.29 1.73 6.06
C LEU A 186 -6.00 1.90 4.56
N VAL A 187 -4.73 1.91 4.14
CA VAL A 187 -4.34 2.00 2.72
C VAL A 187 -4.94 0.84 1.92
N THR A 188 -4.90 -0.38 2.47
CA THR A 188 -5.43 -1.58 1.79
C THR A 188 -6.95 -1.65 1.77
N LEU A 189 -7.60 -1.09 2.80
CA LEU A 189 -9.06 -1.15 2.96
C LEU A 189 -9.81 -0.03 2.23
N ILE A 190 -9.21 1.17 2.16
CA ILE A 190 -9.85 2.33 1.52
C ILE A 190 -9.80 2.13 0.00
N ASP A 191 -10.97 2.12 -0.64
CA ASP A 191 -11.14 2.04 -2.08
C ASP A 191 -12.01 3.18 -2.64
N GLU A 192 -12.76 3.90 -1.79
CA GLU A 192 -13.62 5.01 -2.23
C GLU A 192 -12.77 6.16 -2.79
N PRO A 193 -13.02 6.61 -4.03
CA PRO A 193 -12.11 7.52 -4.74
C PRO A 193 -11.77 8.81 -3.98
N HIS A 194 -12.76 9.48 -3.37
CA HIS A 194 -12.54 10.76 -2.71
C HIS A 194 -11.88 10.59 -1.33
N LEU A 195 -12.23 9.52 -0.61
CA LEU A 195 -11.60 9.14 0.65
C LEU A 195 -10.14 8.73 0.43
N SER A 196 -9.87 7.94 -0.60
CA SER A 196 -8.53 7.60 -1.07
C SER A 196 -7.73 8.87 -1.38
N GLU A 197 -8.31 9.83 -2.12
CA GLU A 197 -7.65 11.10 -2.41
C GLU A 197 -7.24 11.88 -1.15
N ILE A 198 -8.15 12.11 -0.20
CA ILE A 198 -7.83 12.87 1.01
C ILE A 198 -6.87 12.10 1.94
N PHE A 199 -6.94 10.77 1.96
CA PHE A 199 -6.07 9.92 2.76
C PHE A 199 -4.62 9.91 2.23
N VAL A 200 -4.46 9.71 0.92
CA VAL A 200 -3.13 9.73 0.29
C VAL A 200 -2.53 11.15 0.34
N LYS A 201 -3.34 12.20 0.15
CA LYS A 201 -2.89 13.59 0.35
C LYS A 201 -2.35 13.83 1.75
N LEU A 202 -3.03 13.37 2.81
CA LEU A 202 -2.50 13.49 4.17
C LEU A 202 -1.09 12.87 4.30
N LEU A 203 -0.90 11.67 3.75
CA LEU A 203 0.34 10.92 3.93
C LEU A 203 1.51 11.46 3.10
N ILE A 204 1.23 12.03 1.92
CA ILE A 204 2.26 12.27 0.90
C ILE A 204 2.25 13.71 0.35
N SER A 205 1.28 14.56 0.66
CA SER A 205 1.35 15.97 0.23
C SER A 205 2.55 16.69 0.85
N SER A 206 3.29 17.41 0.01
CA SER A 206 4.29 18.37 0.45
C SER A 206 3.61 19.63 0.96
N GLU A 207 4.24 20.26 1.94
CA GLU A 207 3.75 21.47 2.59
C GLU A 207 3.63 22.69 1.65
N ASP A 208 4.23 22.62 0.46
CA ASP A 208 4.27 23.66 -0.57
C ASP A 208 3.02 23.75 -1.47
N ASP A 209 2.07 22.82 -1.36
CA ASP A 209 0.86 22.82 -2.21
C ASP A 209 -0.23 23.80 -1.70
N ASP A 210 -0.11 24.29 -0.47
CA ASP A 210 -1.00 25.29 0.11
C ASP A 210 -0.30 26.66 0.09
N ASP A 211 -0.73 27.58 -0.79
CA ASP A 211 -0.37 29.02 -0.83
C ASP A 211 -0.83 29.80 0.44
N ILE A 212 -0.77 29.18 1.62
CA ILE A 212 -1.12 29.79 2.89
C ILE A 212 0.17 30.36 3.50
N ILE A 213 0.17 31.66 3.77
CA ILE A 213 1.25 32.35 4.50
C ILE A 213 1.41 31.68 5.86
N ARG A 214 2.47 30.88 6.02
CA ARG A 214 2.76 30.16 7.26
C ARG A 214 3.44 31.07 8.28
N SER A 215 3.17 30.82 9.55
CA SER A 215 3.88 31.45 10.66
C SER A 215 5.29 30.83 10.79
N SER A 216 6.26 31.55 11.34
CA SER A 216 7.64 31.07 11.51
C SER A 216 7.77 29.80 12.37
N ASP A 217 6.73 29.45 13.15
CA ASP A 217 6.68 28.22 13.94
C ASP A 217 6.18 27.00 13.11
N ASP A 218 5.42 27.21 12.03
CA ASP A 218 4.95 26.14 11.14
C ASP A 218 6.02 25.69 10.14
N GLU A 219 7.04 26.53 9.89
CA GLU A 219 8.17 26.24 9.00
C GLU A 219 9.14 25.18 9.61
N MET A 220 9.01 24.88 10.91
CA MET A 220 9.83 23.86 11.61
C MET A 220 9.15 22.48 11.73
N ARG A 221 7.88 22.33 11.34
CA ARG A 221 7.21 21.02 11.40
C ARG A 221 7.53 20.23 10.14
N LEU A 222 8.06 19.02 10.32
CA LEU A 222 8.25 18.11 9.20
C LEU A 222 6.88 17.62 8.73
N GLY A 223 6.62 17.70 7.42
CA GLY A 223 5.43 17.09 6.83
C GLY A 223 5.41 15.58 7.09
N ILE A 224 4.22 14.97 7.09
CA ILE A 224 4.06 13.52 7.27
C ILE A 224 4.90 12.74 6.24
N ARG A 225 4.97 13.23 4.99
CA ARG A 225 5.83 12.68 3.95
C ARG A 225 7.30 12.62 4.37
N ASP A 226 7.83 13.72 4.91
CA ASP A 226 9.23 13.78 5.34
C ASP A 226 9.51 12.87 6.52
N ILE A 227 8.55 12.77 7.45
CA ILE A 227 8.61 11.79 8.55
C ILE A 227 8.72 10.39 7.97
N LEU A 228 7.81 9.98 7.08
CA LEU A 228 7.84 8.65 6.46
C LEU A 228 9.14 8.40 5.68
N ILE A 229 9.62 9.37 4.90
CA ILE A 229 10.89 9.25 4.17
C ILE A 229 12.07 9.11 5.16
N SER A 230 12.05 9.82 6.28
CA SER A 230 13.10 9.71 7.31
C SER A 230 13.14 8.31 7.94
N LYS A 231 11.99 7.63 8.07
CA LYS A 231 11.89 6.26 8.60
C LYS A 231 12.63 5.22 7.73
N LEU A 232 12.88 5.51 6.45
CA LEU A 232 13.72 4.65 5.59
C LEU A 232 15.19 4.56 6.06
N ASN A 233 15.63 5.50 6.88
CA ASN A 233 16.97 5.52 7.50
C ASN A 233 16.95 5.14 8.99
N SER A 234 15.84 4.58 9.47
CA SER A 234 15.73 4.11 10.85
C SER A 234 16.76 3.02 11.15
N LEU A 235 17.21 2.97 12.41
CA LEU A 235 18.04 1.87 12.93
C LEU A 235 17.24 0.58 13.10
N SER A 236 15.90 0.67 13.15
CA SER A 236 15.02 -0.49 13.23
C SER A 236 14.71 -1.03 11.84
N GLU A 237 15.19 -2.25 11.55
CA GLU A 237 14.93 -2.96 10.29
C GLU A 237 13.42 -3.12 10.03
N GLU A 238 12.64 -3.39 11.07
CA GLU A 238 11.19 -3.57 11.00
C GLU A 238 10.49 -2.26 10.60
N VAL A 239 10.99 -1.11 11.07
CA VAL A 239 10.46 0.21 10.70
C VAL A 239 10.75 0.49 9.23
N VAL A 240 12.00 0.30 8.79
CA VAL A 240 12.39 0.48 7.39
C VAL A 240 11.55 -0.41 6.46
N THR A 241 11.41 -1.69 6.81
CA THR A 241 10.64 -2.67 6.04
C THR A 241 9.16 -2.28 5.98
N SER A 242 8.56 -1.91 7.12
CA SER A 242 7.15 -1.48 7.20
C SER A 242 6.89 -0.21 6.39
N THR A 243 7.82 0.75 6.40
CA THR A 243 7.72 1.97 5.59
C THR A 243 7.82 1.68 4.09
N LEU A 244 8.72 0.77 3.68
CA LEU A 244 8.82 0.34 2.27
C LEU A 244 7.55 -0.38 1.81
N LEU A 245 6.99 -1.27 2.63
CA LEU A 245 5.72 -1.94 2.34
C LEU A 245 4.55 -0.96 2.24
N LEU A 246 4.54 0.08 3.09
CA LEU A 246 3.57 1.16 2.99
C LEU A 246 3.66 1.88 1.64
N PHE A 247 4.87 2.28 1.21
CA PHE A 247 5.05 2.92 -0.09
C PHE A 247 4.71 2.00 -1.26
N TYR A 248 5.08 0.72 -1.17
CA TYR A 248 4.67 -0.29 -2.16
C TYR A 248 3.15 -0.35 -2.31
N THR A 249 2.44 -0.44 -1.19
CA THR A 249 0.98 -0.59 -1.16
C THR A 249 0.29 0.67 -1.65
N LEU A 250 0.77 1.85 -1.25
CA LEU A 250 0.29 3.13 -1.75
C LEU A 250 0.42 3.20 -3.28
N MET A 251 1.58 2.86 -3.85
CA MET A 251 1.77 2.89 -5.30
C MET A 251 0.94 1.83 -6.03
N ARG A 252 0.74 0.66 -5.43
CA ARG A 252 -0.02 -0.46 -6.03
C ARG A 252 -1.53 -0.20 -6.02
N ASP A 253 -2.07 0.17 -4.86
CA ASP A 253 -3.52 0.24 -4.62
C ASP A 253 -4.07 1.66 -4.90
N HIS A 254 -3.21 2.69 -4.84
CA HIS A 254 -3.58 4.10 -5.06
C HIS A 254 -2.71 4.83 -6.11
N PRO A 255 -2.44 4.25 -7.29
CA PRO A 255 -1.48 4.78 -8.26
C PRO A 255 -1.82 6.19 -8.76
N THR A 256 -3.10 6.55 -8.82
CA THR A 256 -3.58 7.86 -9.29
C THR A 256 -3.04 9.01 -8.45
N TYR A 257 -2.95 8.82 -7.14
CA TYR A 257 -2.57 9.87 -6.18
C TYR A 257 -1.13 9.69 -5.69
N SER A 258 -0.70 8.44 -5.43
CA SER A 258 0.57 8.17 -4.75
C SER A 258 1.80 8.55 -5.57
N PHE A 259 1.85 8.25 -6.87
CA PHE A 259 3.01 8.61 -7.70
C PHE A 259 3.20 10.13 -7.78
N LYS A 260 2.12 10.86 -8.04
CA LYS A 260 2.15 12.33 -8.16
C LYS A 260 2.65 13.00 -6.89
N LEU A 261 2.27 12.48 -5.73
CA LEU A 261 2.63 13.05 -4.43
C LEU A 261 4.02 12.58 -3.95
N LEU A 262 4.44 11.36 -4.30
CA LEU A 262 5.76 10.84 -3.93
C LEU A 262 6.91 11.49 -4.72
N PHE A 263 6.67 11.83 -5.99
CA PHE A 263 7.67 12.36 -6.91
C PHE A 263 7.28 13.75 -7.41
N GLU A 264 7.81 14.78 -6.75
CA GLU A 264 7.55 16.20 -7.05
C GLU A 264 7.88 16.59 -8.50
N LYS A 265 8.86 15.90 -9.09
CA LYS A 265 9.33 16.21 -10.44
C LYS A 265 8.56 15.47 -11.53
N LEU A 266 7.55 14.66 -11.19
CA LEU A 266 6.65 14.08 -12.19
C LEU A 266 5.71 15.13 -12.80
N PRO A 267 5.37 15.01 -14.10
CA PRO A 267 4.32 15.83 -14.69
C PRO A 267 2.98 15.72 -13.94
N ARG A 268 2.35 16.88 -13.72
CA ARG A 268 1.04 16.97 -13.06
C ARG A 268 -0.12 16.43 -13.92
N GLU A 269 0.05 16.40 -15.24
CA GLU A 269 -0.90 15.84 -16.20
C GLU A 269 -0.34 14.51 -16.75
N GLN A 270 -1.17 13.46 -16.79
CA GLN A 270 -0.80 12.24 -17.50
C GLN A 270 -0.64 12.58 -18.99
N PRO A 271 0.52 12.33 -19.62
CA PRO A 271 0.66 12.59 -21.04
C PRO A 271 -0.30 11.67 -21.79
N VAL A 272 -1.21 12.25 -22.57
CA VAL A 272 -1.96 11.52 -23.60
C VAL A 272 -0.92 11.16 -24.68
N VAL A 273 -0.30 9.99 -24.54
CA VAL A 273 0.61 9.48 -25.58
C VAL A 273 -0.26 9.17 -26.80
N ASP A 274 -0.11 9.96 -27.86
CA ASP A 274 -0.73 9.66 -29.15
C ASP A 274 -0.05 8.43 -29.74
N ARG A 275 -0.72 7.27 -29.56
CA ARG A 275 -0.24 5.92 -29.88
C ARG A 275 0.19 5.72 -31.34
N MET A 276 -0.13 6.66 -32.22
CA MET A 276 0.13 6.56 -33.66
C MET A 276 1.34 7.39 -34.15
N ALA A 277 1.99 8.18 -33.28
CA ALA A 277 3.03 9.14 -33.69
C ALA A 277 4.48 8.67 -33.47
N LEU A 278 4.70 7.51 -32.85
CA LEU A 278 6.04 6.92 -32.68
C LEU A 278 6.33 5.96 -33.83
N ASP A 279 7.45 6.21 -34.52
CA ASP A 279 7.98 5.43 -35.65
C ASP A 279 8.22 3.96 -35.21
N HIS A 280 7.21 3.10 -35.41
CA HIS A 280 7.07 1.79 -34.76
C HIS A 280 8.27 0.84 -34.97
N ASP A 281 8.96 0.89 -36.12
CA ASP A 281 10.07 -0.03 -36.41
C ASP A 281 11.35 0.31 -35.61
N VAL A 282 11.62 1.59 -35.35
CA VAL A 282 12.76 2.03 -34.55
C VAL A 282 12.51 1.71 -33.06
N ASP A 283 11.27 1.81 -32.62
CA ASP A 283 10.85 1.58 -31.24
C ASP A 283 10.91 0.08 -30.87
N ILE A 284 10.47 -0.81 -31.76
CA ILE A 284 10.55 -2.28 -31.54
C ILE A 284 12.01 -2.74 -31.46
N GLN A 285 12.90 -2.23 -32.32
CA GLN A 285 14.31 -2.61 -32.28
C GLN A 285 14.99 -2.13 -30.99
N GLN A 286 14.73 -0.90 -30.56
CA GLN A 286 15.23 -0.36 -29.29
C GLN A 286 14.70 -1.17 -28.10
N HIS A 287 13.42 -1.54 -28.14
CA HIS A 287 12.82 -2.39 -27.12
C HIS A 287 13.47 -3.79 -27.07
N LEU A 288 13.67 -4.45 -28.21
CA LEU A 288 14.33 -5.76 -28.26
C LEU A 288 15.78 -5.69 -27.77
N GLN A 289 16.49 -4.58 -28.05
CA GLN A 289 17.82 -4.34 -27.49
C GLN A 289 17.78 -4.17 -25.97
N LEU A 290 16.76 -3.48 -25.43
CA LEU A 290 16.55 -3.33 -23.99
C LEU A 290 16.27 -4.70 -23.33
N VAL A 291 15.39 -5.51 -23.92
CA VAL A 291 15.11 -6.88 -23.46
C VAL A 291 16.39 -7.72 -23.45
N ALA A 292 17.14 -7.72 -24.57
CA ALA A 292 18.39 -8.46 -24.67
C ALA A 292 19.43 -7.99 -23.63
N ARG A 293 19.48 -6.68 -23.37
CA ARG A 293 20.37 -6.06 -22.39
C ARG A 293 20.06 -6.52 -20.97
N TYR A 294 18.80 -6.53 -20.55
CA TYR A 294 18.42 -7.03 -19.21
C TYR A 294 18.48 -8.55 -19.12
N PHE A 295 18.13 -9.27 -20.18
CA PHE A 295 18.27 -10.73 -20.24
C PHE A 295 19.73 -11.16 -20.04
N ALA A 296 20.71 -10.40 -20.53
CA ALA A 296 22.13 -10.68 -20.34
C ALA A 296 22.61 -10.57 -18.88
N LEU A 297 21.85 -9.91 -17.99
CA LEU A 297 22.16 -9.80 -16.56
C LEU A 297 21.79 -11.05 -15.76
N LEU A 298 20.97 -11.95 -16.31
CA LEU A 298 20.54 -13.16 -15.61
C LEU A 298 21.68 -14.19 -15.50
N PRO A 299 21.72 -14.99 -14.41
CA PRO A 299 22.73 -16.02 -14.21
C PRO A 299 22.76 -17.07 -15.33
N ARG A 300 23.93 -17.65 -15.57
CA ARG A 300 24.13 -18.78 -16.48
C ARG A 300 24.36 -20.05 -15.68
N ASP A 301 23.30 -20.80 -15.39
CA ASP A 301 23.44 -22.08 -14.69
C ASP A 301 24.21 -23.09 -15.56
N SER A 302 25.32 -23.62 -15.05
CA SER A 302 26.17 -24.62 -15.75
C SER A 302 26.66 -24.19 -17.15
N GLY A 303 26.74 -22.89 -17.41
CA GLY A 303 27.15 -22.34 -18.72
C GLY A 303 26.04 -22.33 -19.78
N LYS A 304 24.79 -22.68 -19.42
CA LYS A 304 23.61 -22.55 -20.30
C LYS A 304 22.64 -21.54 -19.71
N GLN A 305 22.25 -20.55 -20.50
CA GLN A 305 21.21 -19.61 -20.13
C GLN A 305 19.84 -20.26 -20.41
N ALA A 306 18.92 -20.24 -19.45
CA ALA A 306 17.55 -20.68 -19.69
C ALA A 306 16.87 -19.78 -20.74
N SER A 307 15.84 -20.30 -21.42
CA SER A 307 15.09 -19.52 -22.40
C SER A 307 14.39 -18.32 -21.74
N LEU A 308 14.19 -17.25 -22.51
CA LEU A 308 13.43 -16.08 -22.05
C LEU A 308 12.06 -16.49 -21.48
N ASP A 309 11.33 -17.37 -22.18
CA ASP A 309 10.01 -17.86 -21.75
C ASP A 309 10.06 -18.59 -20.39
N ALA A 310 11.16 -19.28 -20.09
CA ALA A 310 11.30 -20.00 -18.81
C ALA A 310 11.46 -19.01 -17.65
N TYR A 311 12.21 -17.92 -17.87
CA TYR A 311 12.36 -16.87 -16.87
C TYR A 311 11.11 -16.03 -16.69
N ILE A 312 10.33 -15.78 -17.74
CA ILE A 312 9.05 -15.08 -17.63
C ILE A 312 8.06 -15.92 -16.81
N TYR A 313 7.93 -17.21 -17.12
CA TYR A 313 7.08 -18.13 -16.37
C TYR A 313 7.49 -18.23 -14.90
N ASP A 314 8.80 -18.27 -14.62
CA ASP A 314 9.34 -18.29 -13.27
C ASP A 314 9.08 -16.97 -12.52
N ALA A 315 9.22 -15.82 -13.19
CA ALA A 315 8.91 -14.50 -12.60
C ALA A 315 7.43 -14.38 -12.19
N GLU A 316 6.52 -14.92 -13.00
CA GLU A 316 5.08 -14.93 -12.70
C GLU A 316 4.76 -15.82 -11.47
N ALA A 317 5.52 -16.89 -11.26
CA ALA A 317 5.29 -17.86 -10.20
C ALA A 317 6.06 -17.58 -8.88
N GLY A 318 7.29 -17.07 -8.95
CA GLY A 318 8.28 -17.14 -7.88
C GLY A 318 8.19 -16.07 -6.79
N PHE A 319 7.76 -14.85 -7.12
CA PHE A 319 7.89 -13.72 -6.17
C PHE A 319 6.57 -13.11 -5.68
N SER A 320 5.46 -13.41 -6.36
CA SER A 320 4.12 -13.12 -5.82
C SER A 320 3.92 -13.77 -4.45
N SER A 321 4.50 -14.97 -4.22
CA SER A 321 4.40 -15.70 -2.96
C SER A 321 5.24 -15.08 -1.82
N LEU A 322 6.52 -14.73 -2.08
CA LEU A 322 7.41 -14.10 -1.09
C LEU A 322 6.94 -12.71 -0.70
N ARG A 323 6.44 -11.93 -1.67
CA ARG A 323 5.90 -10.59 -1.41
C ARG A 323 4.55 -10.66 -0.71
N ALA A 324 3.67 -11.61 -1.09
CA ALA A 324 2.45 -11.89 -0.35
C ALA A 324 2.77 -12.30 1.09
N ARG A 325 3.85 -13.06 1.34
CA ARG A 325 4.27 -13.42 2.71
C ARG A 325 4.85 -12.25 3.50
N ALA A 326 5.66 -11.40 2.88
CA ALA A 326 6.11 -10.15 3.54
C ALA A 326 4.94 -9.23 3.90
N GLN A 327 3.83 -9.30 3.15
CA GLN A 327 2.56 -8.65 3.49
C GLN A 327 1.74 -9.44 4.53
N SER A 328 1.74 -10.77 4.49
CA SER A 328 0.98 -11.70 5.36
C SER A 328 1.63 -11.92 6.74
N ASP A 329 2.94 -11.71 6.87
CA ASP A 329 3.66 -11.70 8.15
C ASP A 329 3.17 -10.54 9.05
N ARG A 330 2.35 -9.63 8.52
CA ARG A 330 1.45 -8.76 9.29
C ARG A 330 0.09 -9.43 9.50
N ILE A 331 0.06 -10.35 10.46
CA ILE A 331 -1.14 -10.95 11.06
C ILE A 331 -1.96 -11.78 10.07
N ASP A 332 -1.67 -13.07 10.02
CA ASP A 332 -2.59 -14.07 9.47
C ASP A 332 -3.80 -14.22 10.41
N LEU A 333 -4.79 -13.34 10.23
CA LEU A 333 -6.07 -13.41 10.94
C LEU A 333 -6.81 -14.71 10.58
N GLU A 334 -6.60 -15.27 9.39
CA GLU A 334 -7.33 -16.46 8.90
C GLU A 334 -6.92 -17.75 9.64
N ASP A 335 -5.64 -17.91 9.97
CA ASP A 335 -5.16 -19.11 10.66
C ASP A 335 -5.62 -19.20 12.13
N LEU A 336 -6.01 -18.08 12.73
CA LEU A 336 -6.57 -17.99 14.10
C LEU A 336 -8.08 -18.30 14.18
N PHE A 337 -8.80 -18.31 13.06
CA PHE A 337 -10.26 -18.53 13.02
C PHE A 337 -10.69 -19.93 12.55
N GLN A 338 -9.77 -20.84 12.22
CA GLN A 338 -10.14 -22.21 11.82
C GLN A 338 -10.46 -23.11 13.01
N SER A 339 -11.67 -22.98 13.57
CA SER A 339 -12.38 -24.18 14.05
C SER A 339 -13.07 -24.83 12.86
N LYS A 340 -12.44 -25.87 12.28
CA LYS A 340 -13.05 -26.72 11.24
C LYS A 340 -14.47 -27.12 11.62
N PRO A 341 -15.38 -27.14 10.64
CA PRO A 341 -15.73 -28.43 10.06
C PRO A 341 -15.68 -28.43 8.51
N ASP A 342 -15.19 -29.56 8.01
CA ASP A 342 -15.13 -30.17 6.67
C ASP A 342 -15.59 -29.44 5.38
N PRO A 343 -14.95 -29.75 4.23
CA PRO A 343 -14.96 -28.93 3.05
C PRO A 343 -16.20 -29.17 2.18
N VAL A 344 -16.83 -28.09 1.74
CA VAL A 344 -17.63 -28.09 0.51
C VAL A 344 -16.78 -27.47 -0.58
N SER A 345 -16.55 -28.25 -1.63
CA SER A 345 -15.75 -27.85 -2.79
C SER A 345 -16.35 -26.63 -3.49
N SER A 346 -15.57 -25.57 -3.62
CA SER A 346 -15.76 -24.57 -4.66
C SER A 346 -14.42 -24.35 -5.36
N ASN A 347 -14.36 -24.77 -6.63
CA ASN A 347 -13.24 -24.55 -7.52
C ASN A 347 -12.98 -23.05 -7.68
N ALA A 348 -11.87 -22.55 -7.15
CA ALA A 348 -11.32 -21.24 -7.49
C ALA A 348 -10.14 -21.43 -8.45
N ASN A 349 -10.45 -21.51 -9.75
CA ASN A 349 -9.51 -21.16 -10.80
C ASN A 349 -9.90 -19.76 -11.26
N GLU A 350 -9.40 -18.72 -10.60
CA GLU A 350 -9.45 -17.36 -11.14
C GLU A 350 -8.06 -16.99 -11.63
N ALA A 351 -7.86 -17.21 -12.93
CA ALA A 351 -6.83 -16.54 -13.69
C ALA A 351 -7.12 -15.03 -13.68
N PHE A 352 -6.10 -14.25 -13.38
CA PHE A 352 -6.10 -12.78 -13.42
C PHE A 352 -6.49 -12.31 -14.83
N VAL A 353 -7.74 -11.93 -15.04
CA VAL A 353 -8.21 -11.32 -16.29
C VAL A 353 -8.10 -9.81 -16.16
N LEU A 354 -7.15 -9.23 -16.89
CA LEU A 354 -7.01 -7.79 -17.11
C LEU A 354 -8.30 -7.22 -17.71
N THR A 355 -9.17 -6.64 -16.87
CA THR A 355 -10.35 -5.91 -17.34
C THR A 355 -9.93 -4.58 -17.95
N SER A 356 -10.31 -4.35 -19.20
CA SER A 356 -10.06 -3.10 -19.93
C SER A 356 -10.73 -1.89 -19.26
N PRO A 357 -10.07 -0.73 -19.16
CA PRO A 357 -10.72 0.47 -18.63
C PRO A 357 -11.79 0.99 -19.59
N VAL A 358 -12.94 1.33 -19.01
CA VAL A 358 -14.11 1.92 -19.66
C VAL A 358 -13.73 3.26 -20.30
N ARG A 359 -14.06 3.43 -21.59
CA ARG A 359 -13.87 4.68 -22.35
C ARG A 359 -14.81 5.76 -21.81
N VAL A 360 -14.26 6.74 -21.09
CA VAL A 360 -14.93 8.03 -20.87
C VAL A 360 -14.61 8.93 -22.06
N VAL A 361 -15.62 9.20 -22.89
CA VAL A 361 -15.52 10.18 -23.98
C VAL A 361 -15.76 11.57 -23.38
N SER A 362 -14.69 12.30 -23.07
CA SER A 362 -14.76 13.73 -22.78
C SER A 362 -14.43 14.52 -24.05
N ASN A 363 -15.39 15.30 -24.52
CA ASN A 363 -15.28 16.14 -25.70
C ASN A 363 -14.25 17.27 -25.52
N GLY A 364 -13.36 17.42 -26.51
CA GLY A 364 -12.89 18.72 -26.99
C GLY A 364 -11.79 19.43 -26.19
N SER A 365 -10.55 18.95 -26.28
CA SER A 365 -9.37 19.82 -26.29
C SER A 365 -8.31 19.23 -27.23
N THR A 366 -7.89 20.03 -28.21
CA THR A 366 -6.85 19.66 -29.18
C THR A 366 -5.49 19.73 -28.46
N ILE A 367 -5.03 18.60 -27.91
CA ILE A 367 -3.74 18.50 -27.20
C ILE A 367 -2.64 18.31 -28.26
N ALA A 368 -1.64 19.20 -28.27
CA ALA A 368 -0.49 19.10 -29.17
C ALA A 368 0.43 17.93 -28.76
N PRO A 369 0.94 17.12 -29.71
CA PRO A 369 1.84 16.01 -29.39
C PRO A 369 3.16 16.52 -28.80
N GLN A 370 3.61 15.93 -27.68
CA GLN A 370 4.90 16.24 -27.05
C GLN A 370 6.06 15.84 -27.98
N SER A 371 7.05 16.72 -28.14
CA SER A 371 8.26 16.40 -28.92
C SER A 371 9.15 15.39 -28.18
N LYS A 372 9.88 14.53 -28.93
CA LYS A 372 10.84 13.58 -28.35
C LYS A 372 11.89 14.25 -27.45
N GLU A 373 12.27 15.49 -27.74
CA GLU A 373 13.20 16.30 -26.93
C GLU A 373 12.58 16.70 -25.58
N SER A 374 11.31 17.13 -25.58
CA SER A 374 10.58 17.48 -24.36
C SER A 374 10.41 16.27 -23.42
N PHE A 375 10.17 15.08 -23.98
CA PHE A 375 10.11 13.84 -23.21
C PHE A 375 11.45 13.49 -22.55
N ARG A 376 12.57 13.66 -23.26
CA ARG A 376 13.93 13.41 -22.72
C ARG A 376 14.31 14.41 -21.63
N GLU A 377 13.97 15.68 -21.80
CA GLU A 377 14.16 16.71 -20.78
C GLU A 377 13.37 16.39 -19.51
N GLN A 378 12.13 15.95 -19.68
CA GLN A 378 11.28 15.53 -18.55
C GLN A 378 11.82 14.28 -17.86
N ALA A 379 12.29 13.28 -18.61
CA ALA A 379 12.94 12.10 -18.05
C ALA A 379 14.18 12.45 -17.22
N THR A 380 14.98 13.41 -17.70
CA THR A 380 16.13 13.95 -16.96
C THR A 380 15.71 14.63 -15.68
N ARG A 381 14.66 15.46 -15.73
CA ARG A 381 14.12 16.15 -14.55
C ARG A 381 13.64 15.16 -13.49
N VAL A 382 12.91 14.12 -13.88
CA VAL A 382 12.44 13.06 -12.96
C VAL A 382 13.60 12.35 -12.27
N ARG A 383 14.73 12.12 -12.96
CA ARG A 383 15.92 11.50 -12.36
C ARG A 383 16.59 12.36 -11.27
N THR A 384 16.34 13.66 -11.26
CA THR A 384 16.82 14.55 -10.20
C THR A 384 15.85 14.64 -9.01
N ASP A 385 14.78 13.83 -9.00
CA ASP A 385 13.80 13.82 -7.93
C ASP A 385 14.43 13.31 -6.62
N PRO A 386 14.28 14.03 -5.48
CA PRO A 386 14.91 13.63 -4.23
C PRO A 386 14.41 12.29 -3.69
N THR A 387 13.11 11.97 -3.86
CA THR A 387 12.54 10.70 -3.42
C THR A 387 13.11 9.57 -4.27
N LEU A 388 13.15 9.76 -5.59
CA LEU A 388 13.73 8.76 -6.51
C LEU A 388 15.20 8.53 -6.22
N TYR A 389 15.99 9.59 -6.02
CA TYR A 389 17.41 9.50 -5.69
C TYR A 389 17.62 8.67 -4.40
N LYS A 390 16.88 8.96 -3.33
CA LYS A 390 16.97 8.21 -2.06
C LYS A 390 16.66 6.72 -2.24
N ILE A 391 15.62 6.38 -2.99
CA ILE A 391 15.25 4.99 -3.29
C ILE A 391 16.36 4.30 -4.08
N MET A 392 16.90 4.96 -5.11
CA MET A 392 17.98 4.40 -5.93
C MET A 392 19.29 4.24 -5.17
N THR A 393 19.69 5.20 -4.33
CA THR A 393 20.88 5.07 -3.47
C THR A 393 20.73 3.93 -2.47
N LYS A 394 19.53 3.68 -1.95
CA LYS A 394 19.28 2.51 -1.10
C LYS A 394 19.44 1.20 -1.90
N PHE A 395 18.93 1.17 -3.15
CA PHE A 395 19.11 0.03 -4.04
C PHE A 395 20.58 -0.23 -4.40
N GLU A 396 21.37 0.82 -4.61
CA GLU A 396 22.82 0.71 -4.86
C GLU A 396 23.61 0.06 -3.73
N ASN A 397 23.04 -0.01 -2.52
CA ASN A 397 23.64 -0.60 -1.33
C ASN A 397 22.90 -1.88 -0.89
N LEU A 398 22.27 -2.59 -1.84
CA LEU A 398 21.46 -3.78 -1.59
C LEU A 398 22.17 -4.81 -0.67
N PHE A 399 23.45 -5.12 -0.90
CA PHE A 399 24.18 -6.09 -0.07
C PHE A 399 24.55 -5.60 1.33
N SER A 400 24.34 -4.32 1.63
CA SER A 400 24.49 -3.75 2.98
C SER A 400 23.20 -3.78 3.80
N HIS A 401 22.10 -4.26 3.22
CA HIS A 401 20.79 -4.36 3.85
C HIS A 401 20.42 -5.82 4.12
N SER A 402 19.48 -6.04 5.04
CA SER A 402 18.90 -7.36 5.21
C SER A 402 18.05 -7.76 4.01
N MET A 403 17.84 -9.06 3.86
CA MET A 403 16.93 -9.65 2.88
C MET A 403 15.53 -9.07 2.99
N LYS A 404 15.03 -8.81 4.21
CA LYS A 404 13.67 -8.28 4.40
C LYS A 404 13.50 -6.89 3.83
N ILE A 405 14.46 -6.00 4.11
CA ILE A 405 14.49 -4.65 3.53
C ILE A 405 14.55 -4.75 2.02
N ASN A 406 15.40 -5.64 1.49
CA ASN A 406 15.59 -5.78 0.05
C ASN A 406 14.35 -6.33 -0.66
N VAL A 407 13.65 -7.32 -0.08
CA VAL A 407 12.37 -7.83 -0.63
C VAL A 407 11.31 -6.73 -0.68
N ALA A 408 11.17 -5.92 0.38
CA ALA A 408 10.23 -4.81 0.39
C ALA A 408 10.64 -3.71 -0.62
N MET A 409 11.94 -3.41 -0.69
CA MET A 409 12.50 -2.42 -1.61
C MET A 409 12.31 -2.84 -3.07
N THR A 410 12.60 -4.08 -3.44
CA THR A 410 12.40 -4.55 -4.83
C THR A 410 10.93 -4.51 -5.23
N GLY A 411 9.99 -4.69 -4.28
CA GLY A 411 8.58 -4.38 -4.48
C GLY A 411 8.33 -2.92 -4.85
N VAL A 412 8.88 -1.96 -4.08
CA VAL A 412 8.80 -0.52 -4.39
C VAL A 412 9.38 -0.25 -5.79
N LEU A 413 10.55 -0.79 -6.12
CA LEU A 413 11.18 -0.63 -7.43
C LEU A 413 10.31 -1.18 -8.57
N GLN A 414 9.70 -2.34 -8.38
CA GLN A 414 8.77 -2.93 -9.36
C GLN A 414 7.59 -1.98 -9.62
N GLN A 415 7.04 -1.33 -8.59
CA GLN A 415 5.97 -0.34 -8.78
C GLN A 415 6.45 0.88 -9.59
N LEU A 416 7.71 1.32 -9.43
CA LEU A 416 8.26 2.39 -10.28
C LEU A 416 8.27 2.01 -11.76
N VAL A 417 8.59 0.75 -12.05
CA VAL A 417 8.53 0.23 -13.42
C VAL A 417 7.09 0.13 -13.88
N MET A 418 6.17 -0.34 -13.04
CA MET A 418 4.73 -0.47 -13.36
C MET A 418 3.97 0.86 -13.33
N SER A 419 4.67 1.97 -13.12
CA SER A 419 4.07 3.29 -13.00
C SER A 419 3.21 3.67 -14.21
N PRO A 420 2.07 4.33 -13.98
CA PRO A 420 1.24 4.88 -15.06
C PRO A 420 1.93 6.02 -15.83
N TYR A 421 3.09 6.52 -15.35
CA TYR A 421 3.86 7.58 -16.00
C TYR A 421 4.96 6.99 -16.90
N PRO A 422 4.84 7.06 -18.24
CA PRO A 422 5.85 6.51 -19.15
C PRO A 422 7.23 7.13 -18.96
N VAL A 423 7.27 8.41 -18.57
CA VAL A 423 8.51 9.14 -18.30
C VAL A 423 9.26 8.57 -17.10
N LEU A 424 8.58 8.13 -16.05
CA LEU A 424 9.22 7.50 -14.90
C LEU A 424 9.87 6.18 -15.29
N TYR A 425 9.16 5.36 -16.06
CA TYR A 425 9.70 4.12 -16.61
C TYR A 425 10.95 4.35 -17.45
N ALA A 426 10.90 5.28 -18.41
CA ALA A 426 12.04 5.60 -19.25
C ALA A 426 13.23 6.09 -18.41
N SER A 427 12.97 6.93 -17.41
CA SER A 427 13.98 7.44 -16.47
C SER A 427 14.70 6.33 -15.69
N VAL A 428 13.99 5.30 -15.23
CA VAL A 428 14.56 4.25 -14.36
C VAL A 428 15.09 3.04 -15.12
N VAL A 429 14.43 2.62 -16.22
CA VAL A 429 14.78 1.40 -16.96
C VAL A 429 15.79 1.67 -18.07
N ASP A 430 15.54 2.72 -18.85
CA ASP A 430 16.29 3.06 -20.08
C ASP A 430 17.09 4.36 -19.91
N GLY A 431 17.40 4.73 -18.66
CA GLY A 431 18.22 5.89 -18.35
C GLY A 431 19.58 5.75 -19.01
N ASP A 432 19.70 6.39 -20.17
CA ASP A 432 20.84 6.36 -21.06
C ASP A 432 22.06 6.92 -20.30
N ALA A 433 23.22 6.26 -20.42
CA ALA A 433 24.47 6.64 -19.74
C ALA A 433 25.07 7.98 -20.26
N THR A 434 24.27 8.79 -20.96
CA THR A 434 24.67 9.97 -21.73
C THR A 434 24.29 11.30 -21.07
N LEU A 435 23.82 11.29 -19.82
CA LEU A 435 23.63 12.52 -19.03
C LEU A 435 24.83 12.75 -18.12
N SER A 436 25.69 13.65 -18.57
CA SER A 436 27.05 13.96 -18.11
C SER A 436 27.14 14.68 -16.75
N ASP A 437 26.31 14.35 -15.76
CA ASP A 437 26.45 14.93 -14.42
C ASP A 437 26.22 13.90 -13.29
N PRO A 438 27.28 13.28 -12.75
CA PRO A 438 27.16 12.09 -11.89
C PRO A 438 26.68 12.31 -10.45
N GLU A 439 26.68 13.54 -9.92
CA GLU A 439 26.55 13.73 -8.47
C GLU A 439 25.11 13.96 -7.97
N THR A 440 24.15 14.29 -8.85
CA THR A 440 22.78 14.65 -8.44
C THR A 440 21.66 13.94 -9.21
N ILE A 441 22.01 12.95 -10.03
CA ILE A 441 21.08 12.22 -10.90
C ILE A 441 20.93 10.78 -10.38
N ALA A 442 19.70 10.37 -10.10
CA ALA A 442 19.40 8.99 -9.73
C ALA A 442 19.84 8.03 -10.87
N PRO A 443 20.61 6.97 -10.58
CA PRO A 443 21.08 6.00 -11.58
C PRO A 443 19.92 5.24 -12.24
N SER A 444 20.17 4.57 -13.37
CA SER A 444 19.19 3.61 -13.93
C SER A 444 19.32 2.25 -13.24
N PHE A 445 18.25 1.44 -13.28
CA PHE A 445 18.28 0.06 -12.78
C PHE A 445 19.40 -0.74 -13.42
N TYR A 446 19.59 -0.63 -14.73
CA TYR A 446 20.68 -1.31 -15.41
C TYR A 446 22.06 -0.96 -14.82
N HIS A 447 22.31 0.33 -14.56
CA HIS A 447 23.59 0.76 -13.97
C HIS A 447 23.79 0.15 -12.58
N VAL A 448 22.78 0.26 -11.72
CA VAL A 448 22.85 -0.27 -10.36
C VAL A 448 23.01 -1.79 -10.34
N ILE A 449 22.22 -2.51 -11.15
CA ILE A 449 22.31 -3.98 -11.24
C ILE A 449 23.69 -4.41 -11.75
N THR A 450 24.24 -3.72 -12.76
CA THR A 450 25.58 -4.05 -13.27
C THR A 450 26.65 -3.86 -12.20
N LYS A 451 26.56 -2.80 -11.39
CA LYS A 451 27.45 -2.58 -10.24
C LYS A 451 27.32 -3.72 -9.22
N LEU A 452 26.10 -4.07 -8.82
CA LEU A 452 25.83 -5.15 -7.87
C LEU A 452 26.29 -6.51 -8.41
N MET A 453 26.18 -6.78 -9.71
CA MET A 453 26.75 -7.98 -10.33
C MET A 453 28.27 -8.03 -10.21
N GLY A 454 28.96 -6.89 -10.37
CA GLY A 454 30.40 -6.79 -10.11
C GLY A 454 30.76 -7.16 -8.67
N GLU A 455 29.98 -6.69 -7.69
CA GLU A 455 30.15 -7.06 -6.27
C GLU A 455 29.91 -8.57 -6.03
N ILE A 456 28.95 -9.18 -6.74
CA ILE A 456 28.74 -10.63 -6.72
C ILE A 456 29.97 -11.36 -7.26
N ASP A 457 30.54 -10.91 -8.37
CA ASP A 457 31.70 -11.56 -8.98
C ASP A 457 32.94 -11.48 -8.07
N GLU A 458 33.19 -10.33 -7.46
CA GLU A 458 34.24 -10.16 -6.44
C GLU A 458 34.02 -11.09 -5.22
N ARG A 459 32.76 -11.23 -4.77
CA ARG A 459 32.44 -12.13 -3.65
C ARG A 459 32.54 -13.61 -4.06
N ARG A 460 32.18 -13.94 -5.29
CA ARG A 460 32.29 -15.30 -5.87
C ARG A 460 33.74 -15.75 -5.94
N GLU A 461 34.67 -14.86 -6.26
CA GLU A 461 36.11 -15.15 -6.27
C GLU A 461 36.69 -15.34 -4.87
N SER A 462 36.20 -14.57 -3.88
CA SER A 462 36.70 -14.63 -2.49
C SER A 462 36.08 -15.74 -1.64
N LEU A 463 34.86 -16.20 -1.96
CA LEU A 463 34.13 -17.20 -1.17
C LEU A 463 34.25 -18.62 -1.75
N PRO A 464 34.90 -19.57 -1.05
CA PRO A 464 35.04 -20.93 -1.55
C PRO A 464 33.69 -21.65 -1.64
N GLY A 465 33.44 -22.27 -2.80
CA GLY A 465 32.21 -23.01 -3.07
C GLY A 465 30.97 -22.11 -3.18
N PHE A 466 31.13 -20.85 -3.58
CA PHE A 466 30.06 -19.87 -3.72
C PHE A 466 28.82 -20.43 -4.41
N ASP A 467 28.96 -21.00 -5.62
CA ASP A 467 27.83 -21.52 -6.40
C ASP A 467 27.07 -22.65 -5.70
N ILE A 468 27.79 -23.53 -4.99
CA ILE A 468 27.19 -24.63 -4.23
C ILE A 468 26.38 -24.07 -3.06
N LYS A 469 26.94 -23.08 -2.34
CA LYS A 469 26.25 -22.41 -1.23
C LYS A 469 25.03 -21.62 -1.71
N LEU A 470 25.13 -20.95 -2.86
CA LEU A 470 24.03 -20.21 -3.46
C LEU A 470 22.90 -21.16 -3.86
N ALA A 471 23.21 -22.28 -4.53
CA ALA A 471 22.22 -23.29 -4.89
C ALA A 471 21.51 -23.89 -3.65
N ALA A 472 22.27 -24.16 -2.58
CA ALA A 472 21.71 -24.61 -1.32
C ALA A 472 20.82 -23.54 -0.65
N CYS A 473 21.20 -22.26 -0.76
CA CYS A 473 20.41 -21.13 -0.27
C CYS A 473 19.06 -21.05 -0.99
N LYS A 474 19.08 -21.09 -2.34
CA LYS A 474 17.88 -21.12 -3.18
C LYS A 474 16.94 -22.26 -2.81
N ALA A 475 17.46 -23.48 -2.66
CA ALA A 475 16.67 -24.64 -2.28
C ALA A 475 15.98 -24.46 -0.92
N LYS A 476 16.70 -23.95 0.08
CA LYS A 476 16.13 -23.68 1.41
C LYS A 476 15.04 -22.61 1.38
N MET A 477 15.23 -21.54 0.60
CA MET A 477 14.21 -20.49 0.46
C MET A 477 12.94 -21.04 -0.20
N LEU A 478 13.08 -21.82 -1.27
CA LEU A 478 11.96 -22.47 -1.95
C LEU A 478 11.23 -23.51 -1.06
N GLU A 479 11.95 -24.24 -0.22
CA GLU A 479 11.35 -25.15 0.77
C GLU A 479 10.58 -24.39 1.85
N SER A 480 11.10 -23.24 2.30
CA SER A 480 10.41 -22.36 3.26
C SER A 480 9.15 -21.70 2.69
N GLU A 481 9.06 -21.54 1.37
CA GLU A 481 7.83 -21.10 0.68
C GLU A 481 6.77 -22.20 0.67
N LYS A 482 7.17 -23.46 0.42
CA LYS A 482 6.25 -24.60 0.34
C LYS A 482 5.72 -25.06 1.69
N SER A 483 6.46 -24.84 2.77
CA SER A 483 6.08 -25.32 4.09
C SER A 483 5.01 -24.47 4.76
N GLY A 484 4.74 -23.24 4.29
CA GLY A 484 3.69 -22.34 4.81
C GLY A 484 3.81 -21.92 6.28
N ASN A 485 4.65 -22.59 7.07
CA ASN A 485 4.62 -22.60 8.53
C ASN A 485 5.71 -21.73 9.16
N ASP A 486 6.28 -20.83 8.38
CA ASP A 486 7.52 -20.12 8.70
C ASP A 486 7.24 -18.61 8.71
N SER A 487 6.18 -18.22 9.44
CA SER A 487 5.90 -16.82 9.68
C SER A 487 7.10 -16.19 10.39
N GLU A 488 7.50 -15.02 9.95
CA GLU A 488 8.53 -14.24 10.62
C GLU A 488 8.17 -13.93 12.08
N TRP A 489 6.87 -13.99 12.41
CA TRP A 489 6.35 -13.90 13.76
C TRP A 489 6.69 -15.12 14.63
N SER A 490 6.61 -16.35 14.09
CA SER A 490 7.07 -17.57 14.80
C SER A 490 8.59 -17.54 15.03
N LYS A 491 9.36 -16.97 14.09
CA LYS A 491 10.81 -16.79 14.28
C LYS A 491 11.14 -15.63 15.23
N HIS A 492 10.31 -14.59 15.28
CA HIS A 492 10.37 -13.54 16.29
C HIS A 492 10.11 -14.12 17.68
N GLU A 493 9.13 -15.02 17.82
CA GLU A 493 8.80 -15.78 19.04
C GLU A 493 9.95 -16.71 19.48
N GLU A 494 10.61 -17.41 18.55
CA GLU A 494 11.81 -18.23 18.84
C GLU A 494 13.03 -17.39 19.26
N ARG A 495 13.22 -16.21 18.66
CA ARG A 495 14.27 -15.25 19.06
C ARG A 495 13.99 -14.60 20.41
N LEU A 496 12.72 -14.45 20.79
CA LEU A 496 12.27 -13.89 22.08
C LEU A 496 12.30 -14.92 23.22
N ASN A 497 12.07 -16.21 22.94
CA ASN A 497 12.06 -17.29 23.94
C ASN A 497 13.46 -17.75 24.41
N GLY A 498 14.53 -17.09 24.00
CA GLY A 498 15.88 -17.35 24.52
C GLY A 498 16.43 -18.76 24.22
N GLN A 499 15.81 -19.53 23.32
CA GLN A 499 16.39 -20.75 22.80
C GLN A 499 17.49 -20.39 21.80
N ARG A 500 18.68 -20.10 22.34
CA ARG A 500 19.92 -20.28 21.59
C ARG A 500 19.96 -21.73 21.15
N LEU A 501 19.69 -22.00 19.88
CA LEU A 501 20.18 -23.19 19.23
C LEU A 501 21.71 -23.08 19.23
N SER A 502 22.33 -23.62 20.27
CA SER A 502 23.72 -24.01 20.21
C SER A 502 23.79 -25.15 19.21
N ASP A 503 24.11 -24.85 17.95
CA ASP A 503 24.68 -25.88 17.08
C ASP A 503 25.88 -26.48 17.82
N ALA A 504 25.89 -27.80 17.91
CA ALA A 504 26.85 -28.61 18.67
C ALA A 504 28.32 -28.50 18.18
N THR A 505 28.64 -27.49 17.36
CA THR A 505 29.92 -27.31 16.69
C THR A 505 30.72 -26.09 17.13
N GLY A 506 30.23 -25.26 18.06
CA GLY A 506 31.06 -24.24 18.73
C GLY A 506 31.82 -23.29 17.79
N ARG A 507 31.21 -22.86 16.69
CA ARG A 507 31.78 -21.85 15.78
C ARG A 507 31.16 -20.49 16.04
N TYR A 508 32.00 -19.45 15.97
CA TYR A 508 31.61 -18.06 16.16
C TYR A 508 30.50 -17.65 15.16
N PHE A 509 29.40 -17.11 15.70
CA PHE A 509 28.14 -16.82 15.02
C PHE A 509 28.17 -15.61 14.05
N GLY A 510 29.26 -14.83 13.99
CA GLY A 510 29.27 -13.54 13.29
C GLY A 510 29.56 -13.60 11.78
N ASP A 511 30.37 -14.54 11.32
CA ASP A 511 30.89 -14.55 9.93
C ASP A 511 30.00 -15.39 8.98
N LEU A 512 29.37 -16.44 9.52
CA LEU A 512 28.44 -17.29 8.77
C LEU A 512 27.12 -16.58 8.45
N ASP A 513 26.69 -15.65 9.30
CA ASP A 513 25.43 -14.92 9.11
C ASP A 513 25.54 -13.88 7.98
N LEU A 514 26.67 -13.18 7.87
CA LEU A 514 26.91 -12.20 6.80
C LEU A 514 27.03 -12.85 5.41
N ASP A 515 27.75 -13.97 5.30
CA ASP A 515 27.84 -14.73 4.06
C ASP A 515 26.47 -15.28 3.64
N GLN A 516 25.70 -15.79 4.61
CA GLN A 516 24.37 -16.30 4.34
C GLN A 516 23.41 -15.18 3.93
N GLU A 517 23.46 -14.02 4.58
CA GLU A 517 22.64 -12.86 4.25
C GLU A 517 22.98 -12.29 2.88
N PHE A 518 24.29 -12.23 2.55
CA PHE A 518 24.74 -11.90 1.20
C PHE A 518 24.14 -12.84 0.16
N LEU A 519 24.24 -14.16 0.38
CA LEU A 519 23.67 -15.16 -0.55
C LEU A 519 22.15 -15.04 -0.70
N LYS A 520 21.40 -14.75 0.37
CA LYS A 520 19.96 -14.47 0.28
C LYS A 520 19.68 -13.24 -0.58
N ASN A 521 20.46 -12.17 -0.39
CA ASN A 521 20.34 -10.95 -1.16
C ASN A 521 20.71 -11.14 -2.64
N VAL A 522 21.63 -12.05 -2.96
CA VAL A 522 21.88 -12.47 -4.34
C VAL A 522 20.63 -13.10 -4.95
N VAL A 523 19.93 -13.98 -4.23
CA VAL A 523 18.66 -14.56 -4.69
C VAL A 523 17.61 -13.47 -4.90
N VAL A 524 17.45 -12.53 -3.96
CA VAL A 524 16.50 -11.40 -4.10
C VAL A 524 16.79 -10.56 -5.34
N LEU A 525 18.07 -10.27 -5.62
CA LEU A 525 18.46 -9.52 -6.81
C LEU A 525 18.17 -10.30 -8.09
N GLU A 526 18.51 -11.59 -8.14
CA GLU A 526 18.22 -12.44 -9.31
C GLU A 526 16.73 -12.50 -9.63
N GLU A 527 15.88 -12.67 -8.62
CA GLU A 527 14.43 -12.69 -8.79
C GLU A 527 13.89 -11.33 -9.24
N PHE A 528 14.40 -10.23 -8.67
CA PHE A 528 14.02 -8.88 -9.10
C PHE A 528 14.39 -8.63 -10.58
N ILE A 529 15.53 -9.13 -11.06
CA ILE A 529 15.91 -9.01 -12.48
C ILE A 529 14.91 -9.77 -13.36
N LYS A 530 14.45 -10.95 -12.95
CA LYS A 530 13.43 -11.72 -13.67
C LYS A 530 12.09 -10.98 -13.73
N GLU A 531 11.63 -10.43 -12.60
CA GLU A 531 10.40 -9.61 -12.55
C GLU A 531 10.51 -8.39 -13.46
N LEU A 532 11.63 -7.67 -13.38
CA LEU A 532 11.89 -6.49 -14.20
C LEU A 532 11.88 -6.86 -15.69
N LEU A 533 12.49 -7.98 -16.06
CA LEU A 533 12.50 -8.47 -17.44
C LEU A 533 11.09 -8.83 -17.92
N ALA A 534 10.29 -9.54 -17.12
CA ALA A 534 8.90 -9.86 -17.46
C ALA A 534 8.06 -8.60 -17.69
N VAL A 535 8.25 -7.58 -16.85
CA VAL A 535 7.62 -6.27 -17.00
C VAL A 535 8.06 -5.56 -18.28
N ILE A 536 9.36 -5.53 -18.58
CA ILE A 536 9.88 -4.90 -19.81
C ILE A 536 9.25 -5.58 -21.03
N VAL A 537 9.27 -6.92 -21.09
CA VAL A 537 8.72 -7.70 -22.21
C VAL A 537 7.22 -7.43 -22.41
N THR A 538 6.44 -7.35 -21.33
CA THR A 538 4.98 -7.17 -21.40
C THR A 538 4.56 -5.74 -21.75
N ARG A 539 5.38 -4.73 -21.44
CA ARG A 539 5.04 -3.32 -21.65
C ARG A 539 4.85 -2.94 -23.13
N VAL A 540 5.47 -3.67 -24.06
CA VAL A 540 5.31 -3.50 -25.53
C VAL A 540 3.86 -3.63 -25.99
N VAL A 541 3.02 -4.30 -25.21
CA VAL A 541 1.65 -4.61 -25.60
C VAL A 541 0.68 -3.46 -25.26
N PHE A 542 1.10 -2.47 -24.46
CA PHE A 542 0.18 -1.43 -23.92
C PHE A 542 0.67 0.02 -23.97
N THR A 543 1.87 0.30 -24.48
CA THR A 543 2.36 1.64 -24.86
C THR A 543 2.24 1.84 -26.35
#